data_AF-A0A945LZB5-F1
#
_entry.id   AF-A0A945LZB5-F1
#
_cell.length_a   1.000
_cell.length_b   1.000
_cell.length_c   1.000
_cell.angle_alpha   90.00
_cell.angle_beta   90.00
_cell.angle_gamma   90.00
#
_symmetry.space_group_name_H-M   'P 1'
#
loop_
_entity.id
_entity.type
_entity.pdbx_description
1 polymer ?
#
loop_
_entity_poly.entity_id
_entity_poly.type
_entity_poly.pdbx_seq_one_letter_code
_entity_poly.pdbx_strand_id
1 'polypeptide(L)'
;AEGQIFLQDTETTMELIVPRLIAITQNNPEARIYIRGDRMLSYGRVMELMGTVTSAGFSRVALIAETPATQKPAKKKSRRSGTSK
;
A
#
# COMPACT_ATOMS: atom_id res chain seq x y z
N ALA A 1 4.64 -0.52 -14.77
CA ALA A 1 3.40 -1.06 -14.20
C ALA A 1 2.42 0.10 -14.06
N GLU A 2 1.33 0.06 -14.83
CA GLU A 2 0.49 1.22 -15.15
C GLU A 2 -0.62 1.42 -14.12
N GLY A 3 -0.31 1.93 -12.93
CA GLY A 3 -1.30 2.63 -12.08
C GLY A 3 -2.66 1.94 -11.85
N GLN A 4 -2.71 0.61 -11.93
CA GLN A 4 -3.93 -0.19 -11.76
C GLN A 4 -4.41 -0.04 -10.33
N ILE A 5 -5.72 0.09 -10.17
CA ILE A 5 -6.33 0.28 -8.86
C ILE A 5 -7.05 -1.00 -8.52
N PHE A 6 -6.78 -1.50 -7.33
CA PHE A 6 -7.44 -2.67 -6.78
C PHE A 6 -8.19 -2.24 -5.52
N LEU A 7 -9.42 -2.71 -5.40
CA LEU A 7 -10.19 -2.62 -4.17
C LEU A 7 -10.32 -4.04 -3.63
N GLN A 8 -9.64 -4.30 -2.51
CA GLN A 8 -9.39 -5.66 -2.03
C GLN A 8 -8.67 -6.45 -3.15
N ASP A 9 -9.27 -7.53 -3.63
CA ASP A 9 -8.70 -8.38 -4.69
C ASP A 9 -9.35 -8.12 -6.07
N THR A 10 -10.22 -7.10 -6.17
CA THR A 10 -10.95 -6.79 -7.40
C THR A 10 -10.36 -5.57 -8.10
N GLU A 11 -9.96 -5.72 -9.35
CA GLU A 11 -9.53 -4.58 -10.19
C GLU A 11 -10.70 -3.59 -10.38
N THR A 12 -10.37 -2.30 -10.35
CA THR A 12 -11.32 -1.22 -10.46
C THR A 12 -10.69 0.00 -11.11
N THR A 13 -11.51 0.99 -11.42
CA THR A 13 -11.08 2.29 -11.94
C THR A 13 -11.25 3.38 -10.89
N MET A 14 -10.65 4.54 -11.14
CA MET A 14 -10.80 5.73 -10.28
C MET A 14 -12.26 6.16 -10.16
N GLU A 15 -13.04 6.03 -11.23
CA GLU A 15 -14.47 6.40 -11.26
C GLU A 15 -15.32 5.46 -10.40
N LEU A 16 -14.96 4.17 -10.36
CA LEU A 16 -15.71 3.14 -9.66
C LEU A 16 -15.29 2.97 -8.19
N ILE A 17 -14.20 3.60 -7.74
CA ILE A 17 -13.69 3.40 -6.38
C ILE A 17 -14.68 3.92 -5.33
N VAL A 18 -15.21 5.14 -5.51
CA VAL A 18 -16.14 5.78 -4.57
C VAL A 18 -17.46 5.01 -4.44
N PRO A 19 -18.19 4.71 -5.53
CA PRO A 19 -19.45 3.98 -5.40
C PRO A 19 -19.27 2.60 -4.78
N ARG A 20 -18.16 1.91 -5.07
CA ARG A 20 -17.83 0.62 -4.43
C ARG A 20 -17.51 0.78 -2.94
N LEU A 21 -16.73 1.80 -2.57
CA LEU A 21 -16.45 2.09 -1.16
C LEU A 21 -17.73 2.38 -0.38
N ILE A 22 -18.66 3.17 -0.94
CA ILE A 22 -19.96 3.44 -0.30
C ILE A 22 -20.74 2.13 -0.09
N ALA A 23 -20.79 1.26 -1.11
CA ALA A 23 -21.48 -0.02 -1.02
C ALA A 23 -20.86 -0.95 0.05
N ILE A 24 -19.52 -1.07 0.09
CA ILE A 24 -18.80 -1.92 1.04
C ILE A 24 -18.92 -1.40 2.47
N THR A 25 -18.79 -0.09 2.66
CA THR A 25 -18.83 0.55 3.98
C THR A 25 -20.25 0.80 4.46
N GLN A 26 -21.27 0.50 3.65
CA GLN A 26 -22.67 0.82 3.93
C GLN A 26 -22.87 2.31 4.23
N ASN A 27 -22.19 3.17 3.45
CA ASN A 27 -22.20 4.62 3.61
C ASN A 27 -21.72 5.10 5.00
N ASN A 28 -20.83 4.34 5.66
CA ASN A 28 -20.24 4.73 6.93
C ASN A 28 -19.02 5.65 6.72
N PRO A 29 -19.10 6.96 7.01
CA PRO A 29 -17.97 7.90 6.85
C PRO A 29 -16.84 7.65 7.84
N GLU A 30 -17.10 6.92 8.93
CA GLU A 30 -16.10 6.55 9.94
C GLU A 30 -15.26 5.35 9.52
N ALA A 31 -15.60 4.69 8.41
CA ALA A 31 -14.84 3.58 7.88
C ALA A 31 -13.40 4.00 7.57
N ARG A 32 -12.44 3.24 8.09
CA ARG A 32 -11.02 3.51 7.86
C ARG A 32 -10.58 2.87 6.54
N ILE A 33 -10.12 3.71 5.62
CA ILE A 33 -9.68 3.30 4.29
C ILE A 33 -8.16 3.19 4.27
N TYR A 34 -7.64 2.03 3.89
CA TYR A 34 -6.21 1.79 3.78
C TYR A 34 -5.80 1.81 2.31
N ILE A 35 -4.86 2.68 1.96
CA ILE A 35 -4.32 2.77 0.61
C ILE A 35 -2.91 2.21 0.61
N ARG A 36 -2.69 1.14 -0.15
CA ARG A 36 -1.37 0.57 -0.39
C ARG A 36 -0.93 0.95 -1.80
N GLY A 37 0.19 1.66 -1.89
CA GLY A 37 0.85 1.95 -3.16
C GLY A 37 2.14 1.14 -3.29
N ASP A 38 2.43 0.65 -4.49
CA ASP A 38 3.76 0.16 -4.84
C ASP A 38 4.78 1.30 -4.73
N ARG A 39 6.02 0.97 -4.39
CA ARG A 39 7.16 1.90 -4.30
C ARG A 39 7.46 2.59 -5.63
N MET A 40 7.10 1.97 -6.75
CA MET A 40 7.24 2.54 -8.09
C MET A 40 6.04 3.38 -8.53
N LEU A 41 4.96 3.43 -7.73
CA LEU A 41 3.76 4.18 -8.10
C LEU A 41 4.04 5.69 -8.08
N SER A 42 3.48 6.42 -9.05
CA SER A 42 3.61 7.88 -9.06
C SER A 42 2.90 8.49 -7.87
N TYR A 43 3.62 9.32 -7.11
CA TYR A 43 3.08 10.04 -5.96
C TYR A 43 1.79 10.81 -6.30
N GLY A 44 1.75 11.42 -7.49
CA GLY A 44 0.57 12.13 -7.98
C GLY A 44 -0.69 11.28 -8.05
N ARG A 45 -0.59 10.00 -8.44
CA ARG A 45 -1.74 9.10 -8.52
C ARG A 45 -2.26 8.69 -7.15
N VAL A 46 -1.35 8.54 -6.18
CA VAL A 46 -1.74 8.31 -4.79
C VAL A 46 -2.50 9.53 -4.24
N MET A 47 -2.00 10.74 -4.51
CA MET A 47 -2.66 11.98 -4.06
C MET A 47 -4.02 12.17 -4.73
N GLU A 48 -4.14 11.86 -6.02
CA GLU A 48 -5.42 11.88 -6.75
C GLU A 48 -6.44 10.93 -6.09
N LEU A 49 -6.04 9.68 -5.81
CA LEU A 49 -6.90 8.72 -5.14
C LEU A 49 -7.31 9.16 -3.73
N MET A 50 -6.37 9.68 -2.94
CA MET A 50 -6.63 10.23 -1.61
C MET A 50 -7.64 11.38 -1.67
N GLY A 51 -7.47 12.30 -2.63
CA GLY A 51 -8.37 13.43 -2.84
C GLY A 51 -9.78 13.00 -3.23
N THR A 52 -9.90 12.03 -4.15
CA THR A 52 -11.18 11.44 -4.55
C THR A 52 -11.90 10.79 -3.38
N VAL A 53 -11.19 9.98 -2.59
CA VAL A 53 -11.77 9.29 -1.41
C VAL A 53 -12.19 10.29 -0.32
N THR A 54 -11.35 11.30 -0.05
CA THR A 54 -11.64 12.32 0.98
C THR A 54 -12.82 13.21 0.55
N SER A 55 -12.89 13.59 -0.73
CA SER A 55 -14.00 14.37 -1.31
C SER A 55 -15.34 13.64 -1.24
N ALA A 56 -15.31 12.30 -1.18
CA ALA A 56 -16.49 11.48 -0.99
C ALA A 56 -16.95 11.36 0.47
N GLY A 57 -16.26 12.01 1.42
CA GLY A 57 -16.64 12.04 2.85
C GLY A 57 -15.91 11.02 3.73
N PHE A 58 -15.02 10.20 3.17
CA PHE A 58 -14.18 9.29 3.95
C PHE A 58 -13.00 10.05 4.55
N SER A 59 -13.13 10.44 5.81
CA SER A 59 -12.13 11.26 6.52
C SER A 59 -10.97 10.45 7.11
N ARG A 60 -11.16 9.14 7.32
CA ARG A 60 -10.17 8.24 7.94
C ARG A 60 -9.39 7.45 6.91
N VAL A 61 -8.47 8.11 6.21
CA VAL A 61 -7.61 7.45 5.24
C VAL A 61 -6.20 7.26 5.80
N ALA A 62 -5.63 6.07 5.62
CA ALA A 62 -4.27 5.73 6.04
C ALA A 62 -3.46 5.15 4.86
N LEU A 63 -2.27 5.70 4.63
CA LEU A 63 -1.35 5.17 3.62
C LEU A 63 -0.47 4.08 4.25
N ILE A 64 -0.40 2.92 3.60
CA ILE A 64 0.51 1.84 3.95
C ILE A 64 1.69 1.92 2.98
N ALA A 65 2.83 2.36 3.50
CA ALA A 65 4.09 2.38 2.77
C ALA A 65 4.83 1.06 2.98
N GLU A 66 5.27 0.42 1.91
CA GLU A 66 6.18 -0.71 2.00
C GLU A 66 7.58 -0.19 2.37
N THR A 67 8.01 -0.47 3.61
CA THR A 67 9.35 -0.16 4.07
C THR A 67 10.33 -1.08 3.33
N PRO A 68 11.51 -0.59 2.86
CA PRO A 68 12.51 -1.50 2.31
C PRO A 68 12.83 -2.53 3.38
N ALA A 69 12.62 -3.81 3.06
CA ALA A 69 13.17 -4.89 3.86
C ALA A 69 14.67 -4.61 3.98
N THR A 70 15.12 -4.24 5.17
CA THR A 70 16.55 -4.14 5.47
C THR A 70 17.13 -5.52 5.22
N GLN A 71 17.93 -5.65 4.17
CA GLN A 71 18.63 -6.89 3.85
C GLN A 71 19.43 -7.26 5.10
N LYS A 72 19.01 -8.34 5.76
CA LYS A 72 19.65 -8.89 6.95
C LYS A 72 21.11 -9.17 6.57
N PRO A 73 22.12 -8.52 7.18
CA PRO A 73 23.50 -8.70 6.74
C PRO A 73 23.87 -10.17 6.93
N ALA A 74 24.25 -10.83 5.84
CA ALA A 74 24.67 -12.23 5.86
C ALA A 74 25.83 -12.38 6.84
N LYS A 75 25.62 -13.14 7.93
CA LYS A 75 26.68 -13.50 8.88
C LYS A 75 27.80 -14.20 8.10
N LYS A 76 28.88 -13.46 7.80
CA LYS A 76 30.14 -14.01 7.29
C LYS A 76 30.67 -14.97 8.37
N LYS A 77 30.44 -16.27 8.14
CA LYS A 77 30.86 -17.36 9.03
C LYS A 77 32.38 -17.27 9.19
N SER A 78 32.81 -16.83 10.36
CA SER A 78 34.20 -16.80 10.80
C SER A 78 34.79 -18.20 10.65
N ARG A 79 35.61 -18.42 9.62
CA ARG A 79 36.48 -19.59 9.51
C ARG A 79 37.67 -19.36 10.44
N ARG A 80 37.47 -19.59 11.73
CA ARG A 80 38.54 -19.84 12.70
C ARG A 80 38.38 -21.28 13.22
N SER A 81 39.28 -22.14 12.77
CA SER A 81 39.70 -23.44 13.34
C SER A 81 40.26 -24.26 12.17
N GLY A 82 41.40 -24.91 12.25
CA GLY A 82 42.39 -25.02 13.31
C GLY A 82 43.63 -25.65 12.71
N THR A 83 44.77 -25.25 13.25
CA THR A 83 46.07 -25.90 13.07
C THR A 83 45.95 -27.40 13.30
N SER A 84 46.45 -28.20 12.37
CA SER A 84 46.95 -29.54 12.69
C SER A 84 48.13 -29.80 11.76
N LYS A 85 49.32 -29.73 12.35
CA LYS A 85 50.57 -30.22 11.78
C LYS A 85 51.32 -30.92 12.91
#